data_AF-A0A1G1EZK4-F1
#
_entry.id   AF-A0A1G1EZK4-F1
#
_cell.length_a   1.000
_cell.length_b   1.000
_cell.length_c   1.000
_cell.angle_alpha   90.00
_cell.angle_beta   90.00
_cell.angle_gamma   90.00
#
_symmetry.space_group_name_H-M   'P 1'
#
loop_
_entity.id
_entity.type
_entity.pdbx_description
1 polymer ?
#
loop_
_entity_poly.entity_id
_entity_poly.type
_entity_poly.pdbx_seq_one_letter_code
_entity_poly.pdbx_strand_id
1 'polypeptide(L)'
;MHNAALKITEISKELAMLPAEKLDEVKKFIDFILSKKKAKNKRIVQLEGIWEGKGFEKINIGKELKTIRKEWSKTILKRQP
;
A
#
# COMPACT_ATOMS: atom_id res chain seq x y z
N MET A 1 -12.06 -19.01 -23.80
CA MET A 1 -10.76 -19.39 -24.40
C MET A 1 -10.70 -19.14 -25.90
N HIS A 2 -11.76 -19.45 -26.67
CA HIS A 2 -11.79 -19.27 -28.14
C HIS A 2 -11.44 -17.85 -28.63
N ASN A 3 -11.96 -16.81 -27.97
CA ASN A 3 -11.70 -15.41 -28.34
C ASN A 3 -10.26 -14.93 -28.11
N ALA A 4 -9.53 -15.56 -27.19
CA ALA A 4 -8.13 -15.19 -26.94
C ALA A 4 -7.22 -15.73 -28.05
N ALA A 5 -7.49 -16.94 -28.52
CA ALA A 5 -6.75 -17.56 -29.63
C ALA A 5 -6.92 -16.75 -30.93
N LEU A 6 -8.15 -16.31 -31.24
CA LEU A 6 -8.42 -15.46 -32.42
C LEU A 6 -7.64 -14.14 -32.36
N LYS A 7 -7.68 -13.43 -31.22
CA LYS A 7 -6.91 -12.19 -31.05
C LYS A 7 -5.41 -12.38 -31.19
N ILE A 8 -4.86 -13.49 -30.71
CA ILE A 8 -3.43 -13.80 -30.88
C ILE A 8 -3.10 -13.99 -32.36
N THR A 9 -3.96 -14.69 -33.11
CA THR A 9 -3.73 -14.89 -34.54
C THR A 9 -3.81 -13.59 -35.34
N GLU A 10 -4.73 -12.68 -35.00
CA GLU A 10 -4.84 -11.36 -35.63
C GLU A 10 -3.59 -10.51 -35.37
N ILE A 11 -3.20 -10.38 -34.09
CA ILE A 11 -2.00 -9.64 -33.69
C ILE A 11 -0.75 -10.21 -34.38
N SER A 12 -0.61 -11.54 -34.47
CA SER A 12 0.54 -12.16 -35.13
C SER A 12 0.64 -11.82 -36.61
N LYS A 13 -0.50 -11.70 -37.31
CA LYS A 13 -0.54 -11.31 -38.73
C LYS A 13 -0.16 -9.84 -38.89
N GLU A 14 -0.67 -8.96 -38.04
CA GLU A 14 -0.36 -7.53 -38.06
C GLU A 14 1.12 -7.28 -37.75
N LEU A 15 1.69 -8.03 -36.80
CA LEU A 15 3.12 -7.98 -36.47
C LEU A 15 4.02 -8.44 -37.62
N ALA A 16 3.56 -9.39 -38.44
CA ALA A 16 4.30 -9.86 -39.62
C ALA A 16 4.31 -8.84 -40.78
N MET A 17 3.35 -7.92 -40.83
CA MET A 17 3.24 -6.90 -41.87
C MET A 17 3.97 -5.59 -41.52
N LEU A 18 4.52 -5.48 -40.31
CA LEU A 18 5.17 -4.27 -39.84
C LEU A 18 6.54 -4.06 -40.52
N PRO A 19 6.88 -2.82 -40.92
CA PRO A 19 8.21 -2.48 -41.38
C PRO A 19 9.27 -2.74 -40.29
N ALA A 20 10.46 -3.19 -40.71
CA ALA A 20 11.54 -3.57 -39.80
C ALA A 20 11.92 -2.45 -38.81
N GLU A 21 11.85 -1.19 -39.25
CA GLU A 21 12.16 0.01 -38.45
C GLU A 21 11.22 0.19 -37.25
N LYS A 22 10.03 -0.42 -37.28
CA LYS A 22 9.02 -0.34 -36.22
C LYS A 22 9.04 -1.52 -35.26
N LEU A 23 9.76 -2.60 -35.58
CA LEU A 23 9.84 -3.78 -34.74
C LEU A 23 10.48 -3.49 -33.37
N ASP A 24 11.48 -2.60 -33.32
CA ASP A 24 12.11 -2.19 -32.07
C ASP A 24 11.18 -1.37 -31.17
N GLU A 25 10.32 -0.54 -31.76
CA GLU A 25 9.31 0.24 -31.05
C GLU A 25 8.27 -0.69 -30.42
N VAL A 26 7.80 -1.68 -31.19
CA VAL A 26 6.88 -2.71 -30.71
C VAL A 26 7.50 -3.54 -29.59
N LYS A 27 8.76 -3.95 -29.73
CA LYS A 27 9.49 -4.71 -28.69
C LYS A 27 9.56 -3.93 -27.37
N LYS A 28 9.93 -2.65 -27.42
CA LYS A 28 9.95 -1.77 -26.24
C LYS A 28 8.58 -1.64 -25.59
N PHE A 29 7.51 -1.55 -26.38
CA PHE A 29 6.15 -1.48 -25.87
C PHE A 29 5.71 -2.78 -25.19
N ILE A 30 6.02 -3.94 -25.78
CA ILE A 30 5.77 -5.26 -25.16
C ILE A 30 6.53 -5.38 -23.83
N ASP A 31 7.81 -5.02 -23.82
CA ASP A 31 8.64 -5.05 -22.60
C ASP A 31 8.05 -4.15 -21.49
N PHE A 32 7.53 -2.97 -21.86
CA PHE A 32 6.84 -2.08 -20.93
C PHE A 32 5.54 -2.68 -20.36
N ILE A 33 4.73 -3.33 -21.20
CA ILE A 33 3.51 -4.02 -20.71
C ILE A 33 3.89 -5.15 -19.76
N LEU A 34 4.90 -5.95 -20.09
CA LEU A 34 5.35 -7.07 -19.27
C LEU A 34 5.98 -6.61 -17.95
N SER A 35 6.65 -5.44 -17.94
CA SER A 35 7.24 -4.88 -16.72
C SER A 35 6.18 -4.42 -15.72
N LYS A 36 5.02 -3.91 -16.19
CA LYS A 36 3.88 -3.57 -15.33
C LYS A 36 3.28 -4.77 -14.61
N LYS A 37 3.24 -5.94 -15.27
CA LYS A 37 2.76 -7.19 -14.63
C LYS A 37 3.72 -7.68 -13.53
N LYS A 38 5.00 -7.31 -13.63
CA LYS A 38 6.04 -7.57 -12.61
C LYS A 38 6.10 -6.51 -11.51
N ALA A 39 5.10 -5.62 -11.37
CA ALA A 39 5.03 -4.74 -10.22
C ALA A 39 5.15 -5.59 -8.96
N LYS A 40 6.30 -5.47 -8.29
CA LYS A 40 6.69 -6.26 -7.13
C LYS A 40 5.50 -6.35 -6.20
N ASN A 41 5.04 -7.56 -5.90
CA ASN A 41 4.13 -7.80 -4.79
C ASN A 41 4.69 -7.01 -3.61
N LYS A 42 4.03 -5.90 -3.25
CA LYS A 42 4.44 -5.10 -2.09
C LYS A 42 4.36 -6.08 -0.94
N ARG A 43 5.51 -6.42 -0.36
CA ARG A 43 5.53 -7.24 0.86
C ARG A 43 4.64 -6.51 1.85
N ILE A 44 3.56 -7.16 2.26
CA ILE A 44 2.75 -6.69 3.38
C ILE A 44 3.68 -6.77 4.57
N VAL A 45 4.26 -5.62 4.95
CA VAL A 45 5.09 -5.55 6.16
C VAL A 45 4.11 -5.52 7.32
N GLN A 46 4.16 -6.55 8.15
CA GLN A 46 3.42 -6.56 9.41
C GLN A 46 4.00 -5.45 10.28
N LEU A 47 3.15 -4.51 10.69
CA LEU A 47 3.51 -3.37 11.54
C LEU A 47 3.50 -3.74 13.04
N GLU A 48 3.27 -5.02 13.34
CA GLU A 48 3.28 -5.56 14.70
C GLU A 48 4.70 -5.44 15.28
N GLY A 49 4.80 -4.89 16.49
CA GLY A 49 6.09 -4.65 17.15
C GLY A 49 6.84 -3.37 16.72
N ILE A 50 6.32 -2.55 15.80
CA ILE A 50 7.01 -1.30 15.39
C ILE A 50 7.27 -0.33 16.55
N TRP A 51 6.35 -0.31 17.51
CA TRP A 51 6.46 0.55 18.68
C TRP A 51 7.12 -0.12 19.88
N GLU A 52 7.52 -1.39 19.75
CA GLU A 52 8.14 -2.15 20.82
C GLU A 52 9.47 -1.53 21.25
N GLY A 53 9.61 -1.25 22.55
CA GLY A 53 10.79 -0.63 23.14
C GLY A 53 10.93 0.87 22.84
N LYS A 54 9.94 1.50 22.21
CA LYS A 54 9.92 2.96 21.96
C LYS A 54 9.41 3.76 23.15
N GLY A 55 9.01 3.11 24.25
CA GLY A 55 8.65 3.75 25.51
C GLY A 55 7.15 4.02 25.67
N PHE A 56 6.33 3.72 24.65
CA PHE A 56 4.88 3.77 24.75
C PHE A 56 4.32 2.73 25.74
N GLU A 57 5.07 1.67 26.02
CA GLU A 57 4.73 0.63 26.99
C GLU A 57 4.76 1.15 28.43
N LYS A 58 5.55 2.21 28.68
CA LYS A 58 5.68 2.81 30.01
C LYS A 58 4.57 3.82 30.31
N ILE A 59 3.83 4.26 29.30
CA ILE A 59 2.75 5.24 29.44
C ILE A 59 1.50 4.53 29.95
N ASN A 60 1.20 4.67 31.24
CA ASN A 60 -0.04 4.18 31.81
C ASN A 60 -1.12 5.26 31.75
N ILE A 61 -1.70 5.43 30.56
CA ILE A 61 -2.74 6.42 30.27
C ILE A 61 -3.90 6.30 31.28
N GLY A 62 -4.26 5.09 31.70
CA GLY A 62 -5.33 4.85 32.67
C GLY A 62 -5.05 5.41 34.06
N LYS A 63 -3.79 5.38 34.52
CA LYS A 63 -3.39 5.99 35.80
C LYS A 63 -3.39 7.52 35.70
N GLU A 64 -2.83 8.08 34.64
CA GLU A 64 -2.79 9.53 34.41
C GLU A 64 -4.21 10.11 34.34
N LEU A 65 -5.11 9.45 33.62
CA LEU A 65 -6.51 9.89 33.47
C LEU A 65 -7.27 9.85 34.80
N LYS A 66 -6.98 8.86 35.67
CA LYS A 66 -7.54 8.82 37.04
C LYS A 66 -7.03 9.96 37.91
N THR A 67 -5.76 10.33 37.80
CA THR A 67 -5.16 11.46 38.54
C THR A 67 -5.80 12.77 38.12
N ILE A 68 -5.87 13.03 36.82
CA ILE A 68 -6.51 14.23 36.25
C ILE A 68 -7.98 14.33 36.71
N ARG A 69 -8.73 13.22 36.64
CA ARG A 69 -10.13 13.19 37.10
C ARG A 69 -10.27 13.55 38.58
N LYS A 70 -9.39 13.02 39.44
CA LYS A 70 -9.39 13.35 40.88
C LYS A 70 -9.05 14.81 41.14
N GLU A 71 -8.08 15.38 40.42
CA GLU A 71 -7.70 16.79 40.53
C GLU A 71 -8.84 17.71 40.08
N TRP A 72 -9.48 17.38 38.96
CA TRP A 72 -10.66 18.09 38.48
C TRP A 72 -11.82 18.06 39.47
N SER A 73 -12.16 16.88 40.01
CA SER A 73 -13.21 16.77 41.03
C SER A 73 -12.91 17.60 42.27
N LYS A 74 -11.65 17.59 42.76
CA LYS A 74 -11.24 18.44 43.88
C LYS A 74 -11.33 19.93 43.57
N THR A 75 -11.00 20.33 42.34
CA THR A 75 -11.05 21.73 41.90
C THR A 75 -12.49 22.23 41.79
N ILE A 76 -13.40 21.38 41.32
CA ILE A 76 -14.85 21.67 41.27
C ILE A 76 -15.44 21.77 42.68
N LEU A 77 -15.08 20.85 43.59
CA LEU A 77 -15.54 20.88 44.98
C LEU A 77 -15.06 22.13 45.75
N LYS A 78 -13.86 22.62 45.47
CA LYS A 78 -13.30 23.85 46.08
C LYS A 78 -13.88 25.16 45.51
N ARG A 79 -14.70 25.07 44.45
CA ARG A 79 -15.35 26.21 43.80
C ARG A 79 -16.83 26.36 44.20
N GLN A 80 -17.33 25.56 45.14
CA GLN A 80 -18.64 25.84 45.72
C GLN A 80 -18.57 27.17 46.51
N PRO A 81 -19.55 28.07 46.32
CA PRO A 81 -19.60 29.37 46.99
C PRO A 81 -19.71 29.25 48.51
#